data_AF-A0A412EKF7-F1
#
_entry.id   AF-A0A412EKF7-F1
#
_cell.length_a   1.000
_cell.length_b   1.000
_cell.length_c   1.000
_cell.angle_alpha   90.00
_cell.angle_beta   90.00
_cell.angle_gamma   90.00
#
_symmetry.space_group_name_H-M   'P 1'
#
loop_
_entity.id
_entity.type
_entity.pdbx_description
1 polymer ?
#
loop_
_entity_poly.entity_id
_entity_poly.type
_entity_poly.pdbx_seq_one_letter_code
_entity_poly.pdbx_strand_id
1 'polypeptide(L)'
;LDIYRSAVSCLIEIYAQIWDELAVIKEPKKRFNTAEHLVHTTKKNQARFDFDLRFPKMPSYLRRAAVQHALGSVSSYKTRLGLWKKTDQKGGGPKLVCDNHAMPVFYRDVMYREDTEEKDGAYLKLYDGHDWKWFRVSLSHTDMEYLRKNWAGKKATAPVLEKRHRKYFLRFSYTEEVPLTKTPVKEQIICSVDLGLNTDAVCTIMRSDGTVLGRKFINFPSEKDRMYRVLGRISRFQREHGSAQVKSRWAYAKRLNTELGRKIAGAVTGYAEENHADVIVFEYLETKGKISGRKKQKLHLWRKRDIQKRCEHQAHRRGMRISRICAWNTSRLACDGSGTVVRDPGNHSLCTFQNGKRYNCDLSASYNIGARYFIRELLKPLPVTERSLLE
;
A
#
# COMPACT_ATOMS: atom_id res chain seq x y z
N LEU A 1 10.53 -24.02 9.26
CA LEU A 1 11.00 -22.72 8.70
C LEU A 1 12.51 -22.77 8.48
N ASP A 2 13.25 -23.23 9.47
CA ASP A 2 14.72 -23.22 9.44
C ASP A 2 15.27 -24.04 8.26
N ILE A 3 14.75 -25.25 8.02
CA ILE A 3 15.11 -26.04 6.83
C ILE A 3 14.97 -25.28 5.50
N TYR A 4 13.90 -24.50 5.34
CA TYR A 4 13.69 -23.70 4.12
C TYR A 4 14.70 -22.57 4.02
N ARG A 5 14.98 -21.87 5.13
CA ARG A 5 15.97 -20.79 5.14
C ARG A 5 17.37 -21.32 4.89
N SER A 6 17.75 -22.42 5.51
CA SER A 6 19.02 -23.13 5.26
C SER A 6 19.15 -23.52 3.78
N ALA A 7 18.07 -24.02 3.16
CA ALA A 7 18.05 -24.32 1.74
C ALA A 7 18.28 -23.07 0.88
N VAL A 8 17.61 -21.95 1.18
CA VAL A 8 17.82 -20.71 0.43
C VAL A 8 19.23 -20.15 0.65
N SER A 9 19.77 -20.17 1.87
CA SER A 9 21.14 -19.71 2.17
C SER A 9 22.17 -20.52 1.36
N CYS A 10 22.05 -21.86 1.37
CA CYS A 10 22.88 -22.76 0.58
C CYS A 10 22.81 -22.41 -0.93
N LEU A 11 21.61 -22.20 -1.47
CA LEU A 11 21.44 -21.82 -2.87
C LEU A 11 22.00 -20.44 -3.20
N ILE A 12 21.95 -19.48 -2.28
CA ILE A 12 22.56 -18.16 -2.46
C ILE A 12 24.07 -18.29 -2.61
N GLU A 13 24.71 -19.11 -1.77
CA GLU A 13 26.15 -19.36 -1.83
C GLU A 13 26.53 -20.04 -3.15
N ILE A 14 25.81 -21.11 -3.53
CA ILE A 14 26.02 -21.81 -4.80
C ILE A 14 25.89 -20.82 -5.97
N TYR A 15 24.78 -20.08 -6.08
CA TYR A 15 24.55 -19.19 -7.20
C TYR A 15 25.41 -17.93 -7.19
N ALA A 16 25.97 -17.54 -6.05
CA ALA A 16 26.96 -16.47 -6.00
C ALA A 16 28.29 -16.89 -6.65
N GLN A 17 28.71 -18.15 -6.44
CA GLN A 17 29.94 -18.70 -7.02
C GLN A 17 29.86 -18.81 -8.54
N ILE A 18 28.73 -19.26 -9.08
CA ILE A 18 28.52 -19.46 -10.52
C ILE A 18 27.68 -18.35 -11.18
N TRP A 19 27.54 -17.19 -10.52
CA TRP A 19 26.66 -16.13 -11.02
C TRP A 19 27.05 -15.68 -12.42
N ASP A 20 28.35 -15.62 -12.70
CA ASP A 20 28.84 -15.07 -13.96
C ASP A 20 28.49 -16.01 -15.14
N GLU A 21 28.46 -17.33 -14.93
CA GLU A 21 27.90 -18.30 -15.89
C GLU A 21 26.39 -18.09 -16.10
N LEU A 22 25.63 -17.95 -15.01
CA LEU A 22 24.17 -17.77 -15.06
C LEU A 22 23.76 -16.42 -15.67
N ALA A 23 24.55 -15.38 -15.48
CA ALA A 23 24.26 -14.02 -15.93
C ALA A 23 24.31 -13.90 -17.46
N VAL A 24 25.10 -14.73 -18.14
CA VAL A 24 25.17 -14.80 -19.61
C VAL A 24 23.82 -15.18 -20.22
N ILE A 25 23.05 -16.02 -19.53
CA ILE A 25 21.71 -16.45 -19.98
C ILE A 25 20.73 -15.28 -19.80
N LYS A 26 20.45 -14.53 -20.86
CA LYS A 26 19.57 -13.35 -20.82
C LYS A 26 18.10 -13.68 -20.56
N GLU A 27 17.63 -14.84 -21.05
CA GLU A 27 16.24 -15.25 -20.89
C GLU A 27 15.96 -15.75 -19.46
N PRO A 28 15.07 -15.10 -18.68
CA PRO A 28 14.88 -15.42 -17.27
C PRO A 28 14.42 -16.86 -17.01
N LYS A 29 13.54 -17.38 -17.86
CA LYS A 29 13.01 -18.75 -17.74
C LYS A 29 14.10 -19.80 -17.96
N LYS A 30 14.95 -19.62 -18.97
CA LYS A 30 16.10 -20.49 -19.22
C LYS A 30 17.10 -20.42 -18.07
N ARG A 31 17.45 -19.22 -17.60
CA ARG A 31 18.35 -19.06 -16.45
C ARG A 31 17.85 -19.79 -15.21
N PHE A 32 16.55 -19.66 -14.92
CA PHE A 32 15.93 -20.37 -13.81
C PHE A 32 16.04 -21.89 -13.97
N ASN A 33 15.71 -22.44 -15.14
CA ASN A 33 15.79 -23.88 -15.39
C ASN A 33 17.23 -24.40 -15.29
N THR A 34 18.21 -23.67 -15.82
CA THR A 34 19.64 -24.02 -15.69
C THR A 34 20.07 -24.03 -14.23
N ALA A 35 19.69 -23.00 -13.46
CA ALA A 35 19.98 -22.93 -12.03
C ALA A 35 19.34 -24.10 -11.26
N GLU A 36 18.13 -24.52 -11.63
CA GLU A 36 17.47 -25.70 -11.07
C GLU A 36 18.23 -26.99 -11.38
N HIS A 37 18.67 -27.18 -12.64
CA HIS A 37 19.44 -28.35 -13.05
C HIS A 37 20.80 -28.47 -12.35
N LEU A 38 21.41 -27.35 -11.97
CA LEU A 38 22.69 -27.37 -11.26
C LEU A 38 22.59 -28.00 -9.87
N VAL A 39 21.41 -27.99 -9.25
CA VAL A 39 21.21 -28.37 -7.84
C VAL A 39 20.26 -29.56 -7.67
N HIS A 40 19.55 -29.98 -8.73
CA HIS A 40 18.56 -31.05 -8.65
C HIS A 40 18.82 -32.17 -9.65
N THR A 41 19.04 -33.38 -9.13
CA THR A 41 19.28 -34.58 -9.94
C THR A 41 17.95 -35.20 -10.37
N THR A 42 17.85 -35.54 -11.65
CA THR A 42 16.72 -36.26 -12.24
C THR A 42 17.24 -37.36 -13.16
N LYS A 43 16.36 -38.23 -13.67
CA LYS A 43 16.76 -39.28 -14.64
C LYS A 43 17.51 -38.76 -15.87
N LYS A 44 17.29 -37.49 -16.26
CA LYS A 44 17.90 -36.86 -17.45
C LYS A 44 18.93 -35.78 -17.12
N ASN A 45 19.21 -35.55 -15.83
CA ASN A 45 20.07 -34.45 -15.40
C ASN A 45 20.85 -34.86 -14.14
N GLN A 46 22.18 -34.81 -14.20
CA GLN A 46 23.04 -34.96 -13.04
C GLN A 46 23.34 -33.58 -12.46
N ALA A 47 22.98 -33.33 -11.20
CA ALA A 47 23.28 -32.05 -10.56
C ALA A 47 24.79 -31.87 -10.34
N ARG A 48 25.27 -30.63 -10.51
CA ARG A 48 26.66 -30.24 -10.23
C ARG A 48 26.91 -30.10 -8.73
N PHE A 49 25.89 -29.69 -7.97
CA PHE A 49 25.96 -29.45 -6.53
C PHE A 49 25.11 -30.47 -5.77
N ASP A 50 25.56 -30.83 -4.57
CA ASP A 50 25.01 -31.84 -3.65
C ASP A 50 23.75 -31.37 -2.89
N PHE A 51 22.98 -30.44 -3.44
CA PHE A 51 21.84 -29.83 -2.75
C PHE A 51 20.77 -30.86 -2.35
N ASP A 52 20.45 -31.82 -3.23
CA ASP A 52 19.48 -32.88 -2.93
C ASP A 52 19.94 -33.81 -1.79
N LEU A 53 21.26 -33.97 -1.58
CA LEU A 53 21.81 -34.74 -0.45
C LEU A 53 21.63 -33.97 0.87
N ARG A 54 21.79 -32.65 0.85
CA ARG A 54 21.62 -31.78 2.03
C ARG A 54 20.16 -31.57 2.40
N PHE A 55 19.26 -31.58 1.42
CA PHE A 55 17.81 -31.34 1.61
C PHE A 55 16.98 -32.45 0.96
N PRO A 56 17.04 -33.68 1.52
CA PRO A 56 16.40 -34.84 0.92
C PRO A 56 14.88 -34.67 0.84
N LYS A 57 14.30 -35.20 -0.26
CA LYS A 57 12.85 -35.23 -0.52
C LYS A 57 12.16 -33.85 -0.47
N MET A 58 12.90 -32.75 -0.62
CA MET A 58 12.33 -31.41 -0.61
C MET A 58 11.24 -31.26 -1.69
N PRO A 59 10.00 -30.82 -1.35
CA PRO A 59 8.92 -30.68 -2.31
C PRO A 59 9.33 -29.80 -3.50
N SER A 60 9.00 -30.24 -4.72
CA SER A 60 9.45 -29.60 -5.97
C SER A 60 9.16 -28.10 -6.02
N TYR A 61 7.93 -27.69 -5.69
CA TYR A 61 7.56 -26.27 -5.69
C TYR A 61 8.26 -25.46 -4.58
N LEU A 62 8.57 -26.08 -3.44
CA LEU A 62 9.33 -25.45 -2.39
C LEU A 62 10.78 -25.22 -2.82
N ARG A 63 11.39 -26.23 -3.45
CA ARG A 63 12.74 -26.15 -4.03
C ARG A 63 12.79 -25.07 -5.10
N ARG A 64 11.83 -25.05 -6.03
CA ARG A 64 11.71 -24.01 -7.07
C ARG A 64 11.55 -22.61 -6.49
N ALA A 65 10.75 -22.44 -5.43
CA ALA A 65 10.61 -21.17 -4.73
C ALA A 65 11.93 -20.73 -4.07
N ALA A 66 12.68 -21.67 -3.48
CA ALA A 66 13.99 -21.40 -2.91
C ALA A 66 15.02 -20.97 -3.97
N VAL A 67 15.06 -21.68 -5.12
CA VAL A 67 15.89 -21.33 -6.29
C VAL A 67 15.58 -19.91 -6.76
N GLN A 68 14.30 -19.59 -6.95
CA GLN A 68 13.88 -18.27 -7.41
C GLN A 68 14.28 -17.16 -6.42
N HIS A 69 14.12 -17.40 -5.11
CA HIS A 69 14.52 -16.47 -4.08
C HIS A 69 16.04 -16.22 -4.07
N ALA A 70 16.82 -17.29 -4.19
CA ALA A 70 18.28 -17.22 -4.20
C ALA A 70 18.79 -16.46 -5.44
N LEU A 71 18.30 -16.79 -6.63
CA LEU A 71 18.64 -16.07 -7.87
C LEU A 71 18.29 -14.59 -7.79
N GLY A 72 17.11 -14.23 -7.29
CA GLY A 72 16.71 -12.84 -7.11
C GLY A 72 17.62 -12.08 -6.14
N SER A 73 18.07 -12.76 -5.08
CA SER A 73 18.98 -12.19 -4.07
C SER A 73 20.37 -11.91 -4.64
N VAL A 74 20.95 -12.88 -5.34
CA VAL A 74 22.27 -12.74 -5.99
C VAL A 74 22.20 -11.70 -7.11
N SER A 75 21.15 -11.72 -7.93
CA SER A 75 20.95 -10.74 -9.00
C SER A 75 20.86 -9.32 -8.45
N SER A 76 20.05 -9.10 -7.42
CA SER A 76 19.91 -7.80 -6.76
C SER A 76 21.23 -7.33 -6.15
N TYR A 77 21.98 -8.24 -5.53
CA TYR A 77 23.30 -7.93 -4.99
C TYR A 77 24.28 -7.50 -6.09
N LYS A 78 24.41 -8.27 -7.17
CA LYS A 78 25.34 -7.98 -8.28
C LYS A 78 24.99 -6.67 -8.99
N THR A 79 23.70 -6.37 -9.18
CA THR A 79 23.25 -5.06 -9.71
C THR A 79 23.65 -3.91 -8.79
N ARG A 80 23.40 -4.02 -7.48
CA ARG A 80 23.79 -3.00 -6.51
C ARG A 80 25.30 -2.82 -6.43
N LEU A 81 26.07 -3.91 -6.50
CA LEU A 81 27.53 -3.88 -6.52
C LEU A 81 28.04 -3.16 -7.78
N GLY A 82 27.47 -3.45 -8.95
CA GLY A 82 27.80 -2.76 -10.19
C GLY A 82 27.51 -1.26 -10.13
N LEU A 83 26.37 -0.86 -9.57
CA LEU A 83 26.05 0.56 -9.36
C LEU A 83 27.02 1.23 -8.38
N TRP A 84 27.32 0.59 -7.25
CA TRP A 84 28.25 1.13 -6.25
C TRP A 84 29.66 1.31 -6.80
N LYS A 85 30.15 0.37 -7.62
CA LYS A 85 31.43 0.48 -8.34
C LYS A 85 31.44 1.65 -9.33
N LYS A 86 30.30 1.98 -9.96
CA LYS A 86 30.15 3.11 -10.89
C LYS A 86 30.03 4.47 -10.19
N THR A 87 29.66 4.51 -8.90
CA THR A 87 29.46 5.75 -8.13
C THR A 87 30.64 6.07 -7.21
N ASP A 88 31.87 5.81 -7.65
CA ASP A 88 33.11 5.98 -6.88
C ASP A 88 33.08 5.37 -5.48
N GLN A 89 32.34 4.26 -5.31
CA GLN A 89 32.27 3.54 -4.04
C GLN A 89 31.78 4.38 -2.84
N LYS A 90 31.01 5.46 -3.10
CA LYS A 90 30.49 6.33 -2.05
C LYS A 90 29.53 5.57 -1.12
N GLY A 91 29.82 5.61 0.19
CA GLY A 91 29.04 4.94 1.23
C GLY A 91 29.41 3.47 1.43
N GLY A 92 28.75 2.80 2.38
CA GLY A 92 29.02 1.39 2.68
C GLY A 92 28.70 0.47 1.51
N GLY A 93 29.65 -0.39 1.13
CA GLY A 93 29.50 -1.34 0.03
C GLY A 93 28.33 -2.31 0.25
N PRO A 94 27.63 -2.73 -0.83
CA PRO A 94 26.56 -3.70 -0.71
C PRO A 94 27.14 -5.03 -0.20
N LYS A 95 26.38 -5.71 0.66
CA LYS A 95 26.71 -7.06 1.15
C LYS A 95 25.72 -8.06 0.58
N LEU A 96 26.23 -9.23 0.19
CA LEU A 96 25.39 -10.38 -0.10
C LEU A 96 24.95 -10.95 1.25
N VAL A 97 23.63 -11.05 1.45
CA VAL A 97 23.06 -11.55 2.70
C VAL A 97 22.56 -12.97 2.43
N CYS A 98 23.27 -13.95 2.96
CA CYS A 98 22.87 -15.36 2.88
C CYS A 98 21.77 -15.65 3.91
N ASP A 99 21.90 -15.13 5.14
CA ASP A 99 20.86 -15.15 6.18
C ASP A 99 19.70 -14.23 5.84
N ASN A 100 18.85 -14.70 4.93
CA ASN A 100 17.66 -14.00 4.54
C ASN A 100 16.47 -14.36 5.44
N HIS A 101 15.52 -13.44 5.48
CA HIS A 101 14.25 -13.67 6.16
C HIS A 101 13.25 -14.38 5.22
N ALA A 102 13.73 -15.27 4.34
CA ALA A 102 12.86 -15.95 3.38
C ALA A 102 11.74 -16.70 4.11
N MET A 103 10.57 -16.65 3.47
CA MET A 103 9.36 -17.30 3.95
C MET A 103 8.87 -18.27 2.87
N PRO A 104 8.52 -19.51 3.23
CA PRO A 104 8.01 -20.48 2.27
C PRO A 104 6.62 -20.10 1.78
N VAL A 105 6.35 -20.43 0.52
CA VAL A 105 5.02 -20.43 -0.08
C VAL A 105 4.49 -21.85 -0.03
N PHE A 106 3.32 -22.07 0.55
CA PHE A 106 2.69 -23.37 0.58
C PHE A 106 1.78 -23.53 -0.64
N TYR A 107 2.35 -24.07 -1.72
CA TYR A 107 1.62 -24.31 -2.96
C TYR A 107 0.45 -25.27 -2.74
N ARG A 108 -0.69 -24.95 -3.38
CA ARG A 108 -1.90 -25.77 -3.33
C ARG A 108 -1.61 -27.20 -3.79
N ASP A 109 -2.27 -28.15 -3.15
CA ASP A 109 -2.25 -29.59 -3.40
C ASP A 109 -0.91 -30.30 -3.11
N VAL A 110 0.21 -29.58 -3.12
CA VAL A 110 1.55 -30.13 -2.82
C VAL A 110 1.97 -29.85 -1.39
N MET A 111 1.62 -28.66 -0.87
CA MET A 111 2.04 -28.22 0.46
C MET A 111 0.94 -27.54 1.28
N TYR A 112 -0.16 -27.15 0.66
CA TYR A 112 -1.35 -26.60 1.32
C TYR A 112 -2.60 -27.27 0.77
N ARG A 113 -3.49 -27.70 1.66
CA ARG A 113 -4.85 -28.13 1.32
C ARG A 113 -5.81 -27.58 2.37
N GLU A 114 -7.01 -27.20 1.95
CA GLU A 114 -8.07 -26.82 2.87
C GLU A 114 -8.60 -28.08 3.57
N ASP A 115 -9.01 -27.93 4.83
CA ASP A 115 -9.73 -28.99 5.53
C ASP A 115 -11.21 -28.91 5.15
N THR A 116 -11.71 -29.97 4.50
CA THR A 116 -13.09 -30.06 4.02
C THR A 116 -14.04 -30.65 5.06
N GLU A 117 -13.52 -31.28 6.12
CA GLU A 117 -14.32 -31.99 7.12
C GLU A 117 -14.59 -31.09 8.33
N GLU A 118 -13.56 -30.39 8.80
CA GLU A 118 -13.66 -29.51 9.96
C GLU A 118 -13.45 -28.04 9.57
N LYS A 119 -14.33 -27.18 10.12
CA LYS A 119 -14.23 -25.73 9.92
C LYS A 119 -12.89 -25.20 10.45
N ASP A 120 -12.36 -24.21 9.74
CA ASP A 120 -11.14 -23.48 10.10
C ASP A 120 -9.87 -24.35 10.17
N GLY A 121 -9.90 -25.56 9.61
CA GLY A 121 -8.72 -26.40 9.44
C GLY A 121 -7.98 -26.11 8.13
N ALA A 122 -6.68 -26.40 8.12
CA ALA A 122 -5.91 -26.57 6.90
C ALA A 122 -4.83 -27.62 7.11
N TYR A 123 -4.41 -28.27 6.02
CA TYR A 123 -3.28 -29.19 6.00
C TYR A 123 -2.06 -28.51 5.40
N LEU A 124 -0.94 -28.56 6.12
CA LEU A 124 0.36 -28.09 5.67
C LEU A 124 1.34 -29.24 5.57
N LYS A 125 2.07 -29.32 4.46
CA LYS A 125 3.18 -30.27 4.34
C LYS A 125 4.43 -29.68 4.98
N LEU A 126 4.86 -30.25 6.10
CA LEU A 126 5.99 -29.79 6.90
C LEU A 126 7.03 -30.90 7.05
N TYR A 127 8.27 -30.50 7.31
CA TYR A 127 9.35 -31.42 7.60
C TYR A 127 9.37 -31.73 9.09
N ASP A 128 9.34 -33.00 9.46
CA ASP A 128 9.28 -33.46 10.86
C ASP A 128 10.66 -33.74 11.48
N GLY A 129 11.73 -33.60 10.70
CA GLY A 129 13.10 -33.99 11.07
C GLY A 129 13.62 -35.15 10.22
N HIS A 130 12.73 -35.97 9.67
CA HIS A 130 13.04 -37.15 8.87
C HIS A 130 12.39 -37.15 7.49
N ASP A 131 11.11 -36.74 7.39
CA ASP A 131 10.36 -36.71 6.14
C ASP A 131 9.36 -35.54 6.07
N TRP A 132 8.84 -35.29 4.88
CA TRP A 132 7.82 -34.28 4.59
C TRP A 132 6.42 -34.87 4.76
N LYS A 133 5.78 -34.58 5.88
CA LYS A 133 4.45 -35.11 6.24
C LYS A 133 3.39 -34.02 6.24
N TRP A 134 2.13 -34.44 6.08
CA TRP A 134 0.98 -33.55 6.22
C TRP A 134 0.62 -33.37 7.69
N PHE A 135 0.52 -32.13 8.12
CA PHE A 135 0.10 -31.74 9.45
C PHE A 135 -1.16 -30.91 9.35
N ARG A 136 -2.15 -31.27 10.17
CA ARG A 136 -3.34 -30.44 10.34
C ARG A 136 -3.01 -29.26 11.24
N VAL A 137 -3.44 -28.07 10.85
CA VAL A 137 -3.34 -26.84 11.64
C VAL A 137 -4.70 -26.17 11.77
N SER A 138 -5.00 -25.67 12.96
CA SER A 138 -6.20 -24.86 13.21
C SER A 138 -5.90 -23.39 12.92
N LEU A 139 -6.72 -22.79 12.09
CA LEU A 139 -6.68 -21.37 11.76
C LEU A 139 -7.57 -20.58 12.72
N SER A 140 -7.28 -19.28 12.86
CA SER A 140 -8.10 -18.43 13.73
C SER A 140 -9.52 -18.31 13.18
N HIS A 141 -10.52 -18.68 13.99
CA HIS A 141 -11.93 -18.59 13.63
C HIS A 141 -12.32 -17.20 13.11
N THR A 142 -11.90 -16.14 13.81
CA THR A 142 -12.20 -14.75 13.43
C THR A 142 -11.60 -14.36 12.07
N ASP A 143 -10.36 -14.78 11.79
CA ASP A 143 -9.73 -14.51 10.50
C ASP A 143 -10.44 -15.28 9.38
N MET A 144 -10.79 -16.54 9.62
CA MET A 144 -11.48 -17.37 8.65
C MET A 144 -12.91 -16.89 8.38
N GLU A 145 -13.62 -16.42 9.40
CA GLU A 145 -14.93 -15.77 9.24
C GLU A 145 -14.81 -14.50 8.40
N TYR A 146 -13.80 -13.65 8.66
CA TYR A 146 -13.53 -12.48 7.84
C TYR A 146 -13.27 -12.84 6.38
N LEU A 147 -12.48 -13.89 6.13
CA LEU A 147 -12.20 -14.36 4.78
C LEU A 147 -13.46 -14.89 4.08
N ARG A 148 -14.26 -15.73 4.75
CA ARG A 148 -15.53 -16.21 4.21
C ARG A 148 -16.49 -15.06 3.88
N LYS A 149 -16.62 -14.08 4.78
CA LYS A 149 -17.53 -12.93 4.60
C LYS A 149 -17.11 -12.02 3.43
N ASN A 150 -15.82 -11.78 3.24
CA ASN A 150 -15.33 -10.74 2.33
C ASN A 150 -14.68 -11.26 1.04
N TRP A 151 -14.36 -12.56 0.98
CA TRP A 151 -13.54 -13.16 -0.06
C TRP A 151 -14.04 -14.54 -0.53
N ALA A 152 -15.24 -14.96 -0.13
CA ALA A 152 -15.88 -16.14 -0.71
C ALA A 152 -15.97 -16.04 -2.24
N GLY A 153 -15.66 -17.16 -2.92
CA GLY A 153 -15.67 -17.24 -4.39
C GLY A 153 -14.53 -16.49 -5.09
N LYS A 154 -13.68 -15.75 -4.37
CA LYS A 154 -12.53 -15.05 -4.97
C LYS A 154 -11.31 -15.97 -5.05
N LYS A 155 -10.56 -15.85 -6.14
CA LYS A 155 -9.35 -16.65 -6.36
C LYS A 155 -8.22 -16.17 -5.44
N ALA A 156 -7.92 -16.96 -4.42
CA ALA A 156 -6.73 -16.77 -3.61
C ALA A 156 -5.48 -17.40 -4.26
N THR A 157 -4.33 -16.78 -4.06
CA THR A 157 -3.03 -17.39 -4.34
C THR A 157 -2.67 -18.38 -3.22
N ALA A 158 -1.67 -19.22 -3.47
CA ALA A 158 -1.05 -20.05 -2.43
C ALA A 158 -0.64 -19.19 -1.21
N PRO A 159 -0.92 -19.65 0.03
CA PRO A 159 -0.56 -18.89 1.22
C PRO A 159 0.95 -18.82 1.42
N VAL A 160 1.41 -17.64 1.85
CA VAL A 160 2.82 -17.42 2.21
C VAL A 160 2.92 -17.40 3.73
N LEU A 161 3.89 -18.12 4.29
CA LEU A 161 4.15 -18.03 5.73
C LEU A 161 4.61 -16.61 6.09
N GLU A 162 4.15 -16.08 7.21
CA GLU A 162 4.60 -14.80 7.73
C GLU A 162 4.82 -14.91 9.23
N LYS A 163 6.01 -14.53 9.69
CA LYS A 163 6.32 -14.46 11.13
C LYS A 163 6.11 -13.03 11.61
N ARG A 164 5.15 -12.81 12.51
CA ARG A 164 4.97 -11.53 13.21
C ARG A 164 5.12 -11.75 14.70
N HIS A 165 6.12 -11.10 15.30
CA HIS A 165 6.48 -11.30 16.70
C HIS A 165 6.73 -12.78 17.00
N ARG A 166 5.98 -13.36 17.95
CA ARG A 166 6.05 -14.77 18.35
C ARG A 166 4.99 -15.65 17.68
N LYS A 167 4.29 -15.14 16.65
CA LYS A 167 3.21 -15.86 15.95
C LYS A 167 3.52 -16.06 14.47
N TYR A 168 2.98 -17.14 13.92
CA TYR A 168 3.01 -17.44 12.49
C TYR A 168 1.62 -17.22 11.89
N PHE A 169 1.60 -16.68 10.69
CA PHE A 169 0.39 -16.39 9.93
C PHE A 169 0.52 -17.01 8.54
N LEU A 170 -0.59 -17.53 8.01
CA LEU A 170 -0.69 -17.82 6.59
C LEU A 170 -1.29 -16.59 5.91
N ARG A 171 -0.50 -15.92 5.07
CA ARG A 171 -0.95 -14.76 4.31
C ARG A 171 -1.51 -15.22 2.96
N PHE A 172 -2.81 -15.08 2.81
CA PHE A 172 -3.51 -15.24 1.53
C PHE A 172 -3.51 -13.92 0.77
N SER A 173 -3.27 -13.98 -0.54
CA SER A 173 -3.44 -12.83 -1.44
C SER A 173 -4.57 -13.13 -2.40
N TYR A 174 -5.46 -12.16 -2.61
CA TYR A 174 -6.62 -12.29 -3.49
C TYR A 174 -6.45 -11.35 -4.67
N THR A 175 -6.86 -11.81 -5.84
CA THR A 175 -6.92 -10.97 -7.05
C THR A 175 -8.37 -10.88 -7.49
N GLU A 176 -8.80 -9.68 -7.84
CA GLU A 176 -10.14 -9.37 -8.32
C GLU A 176 -10.01 -8.36 -9.46
N GLU A 177 -10.75 -8.57 -10.53
CA GLU A 177 -10.90 -7.62 -11.62
C GLU A 177 -12.21 -6.89 -11.44
N VAL A 178 -12.16 -5.56 -11.41
CA VAL A 178 -13.34 -4.70 -11.21
C VAL A 178 -13.40 -3.69 -12.36
N PRO A 179 -14.48 -3.67 -13.15
CA PRO A 179 -14.67 -2.62 -14.14
C PRO A 179 -14.90 -1.29 -13.43
N LEU A 180 -14.13 -0.27 -13.78
CA LEU A 180 -14.35 1.09 -13.28
C LEU A 180 -15.45 1.77 -14.09
N THR A 181 -16.21 2.65 -13.45
CA THR A 181 -17.26 3.46 -14.07
C THR A 181 -16.76 4.16 -15.35
N LYS A 182 -17.64 4.23 -16.34
CA LYS A 182 -17.43 4.91 -17.62
C LYS A 182 -18.50 5.97 -17.88
N THR A 183 -19.21 6.40 -16.85
CA THR A 183 -20.25 7.42 -16.94
C THR A 183 -19.70 8.67 -17.63
N PRO A 184 -20.39 9.23 -18.64
CA PRO A 184 -19.99 10.46 -19.30
C PRO A 184 -19.87 11.62 -18.31
N VAL A 185 -18.90 12.52 -18.51
CA VAL A 185 -18.59 13.63 -17.56
C VAL A 185 -19.83 14.45 -17.18
N LYS A 186 -20.76 14.67 -18.12
CA LYS A 186 -21.99 15.44 -17.88
C LYS A 186 -22.96 14.75 -16.91
N GLU A 187 -22.95 13.42 -16.85
CA GLU A 187 -23.83 12.60 -16.02
C GLU A 187 -23.17 12.16 -14.71
N GLN A 188 -21.87 12.39 -14.57
CA GLN A 188 -21.11 11.94 -13.40
C GLN A 188 -21.57 12.61 -12.11
N ILE A 189 -21.70 11.78 -11.08
CA ILE A 189 -21.77 12.23 -9.69
C ILE A 189 -20.37 12.11 -9.10
N ILE A 190 -19.84 13.20 -8.55
CA ILE A 190 -18.53 13.18 -7.91
C ILE A 190 -18.63 13.38 -6.41
N CYS A 191 -17.67 12.80 -5.68
CA CYS A 191 -17.40 13.12 -4.28
C CYS A 191 -16.09 13.92 -4.21
N SER A 192 -16.18 15.23 -4.09
CA SER A 192 -15.01 16.10 -3.91
C SER A 192 -14.60 16.17 -2.44
N VAL A 193 -13.31 16.03 -2.16
CA VAL A 193 -12.80 15.85 -0.80
C VAL A 193 -11.70 16.85 -0.50
N ASP A 194 -11.98 17.76 0.43
CA ASP A 194 -10.96 18.57 1.08
C ASP A 194 -10.41 17.85 2.32
N LEU A 195 -9.09 17.82 2.46
CA LEU A 195 -8.43 17.21 3.62
C LEU A 195 -7.91 18.34 4.51
N GLY A 196 -8.55 18.55 5.66
CA GLY A 196 -8.23 19.64 6.57
C GLY A 196 -7.29 19.25 7.72
N LEU A 197 -6.84 20.28 8.46
CA LEU A 197 -6.12 20.12 9.73
C LEU A 197 -7.08 19.98 10.92
N ASN A 198 -8.15 20.77 10.92
CA ASN A 198 -9.15 20.85 11.99
C ASN A 198 -10.24 19.79 11.77
N THR A 199 -10.90 19.83 10.61
CA THR A 199 -11.75 18.76 10.11
C THR A 199 -10.87 17.76 9.35
N ASP A 200 -11.01 16.46 9.61
CA ASP A 200 -10.13 15.46 9.00
C ASP A 200 -10.39 15.32 7.48
N ALA A 201 -11.65 15.38 7.07
CA ALA A 201 -12.04 15.52 5.66
C ALA A 201 -13.42 16.18 5.54
N VAL A 202 -13.63 17.00 4.51
CA VAL A 202 -14.95 17.53 4.12
C VAL A 202 -15.27 17.01 2.73
N CYS A 203 -16.38 16.30 2.60
CA CYS A 203 -16.84 15.69 1.37
C CYS A 203 -18.07 16.42 0.85
N THR A 204 -18.09 16.67 -0.45
CA THR A 204 -19.26 17.20 -1.16
C THR A 204 -19.62 16.27 -2.32
N ILE A 205 -20.88 15.89 -2.40
CA ILE A 205 -21.45 15.19 -3.55
C ILE A 205 -22.02 16.22 -4.50
N MET A 206 -21.56 16.25 -5.74
CA MET A 206 -22.00 17.23 -6.73
C MET A 206 -22.04 16.68 -8.16
N ARG A 207 -22.87 17.32 -8.98
CA ARG A 207 -23.04 17.07 -10.42
C ARG A 207 -22.30 18.11 -11.26
N SER A 208 -22.22 17.84 -12.56
CA SER A 208 -21.50 18.66 -13.54
C SER A 208 -22.06 20.08 -13.71
N ASP A 209 -23.34 20.28 -13.41
CA ASP A 209 -24.05 21.57 -13.42
C ASP A 209 -23.81 22.42 -12.16
N GLY A 210 -23.03 21.92 -11.20
CA GLY A 210 -22.77 22.58 -9.91
C GLY A 210 -23.80 22.26 -8.82
N THR A 211 -24.82 21.45 -9.11
CA THR A 211 -25.81 21.01 -8.12
C THR A 211 -25.13 20.19 -7.03
N VAL A 212 -25.28 20.61 -5.77
CA VAL A 212 -24.77 19.89 -4.59
C VAL A 212 -25.85 18.98 -4.03
N LEU A 213 -25.61 17.68 -4.05
CA LEU A 213 -26.54 16.65 -3.58
C LEU A 213 -26.36 16.32 -2.09
N GLY A 214 -25.16 16.51 -1.57
CA GLY A 214 -24.84 16.11 -0.19
C GLY A 214 -23.53 16.68 0.32
N ARG A 215 -23.41 16.78 1.65
CA ARG A 215 -22.22 17.26 2.36
C ARG A 215 -21.97 16.38 3.57
N LYS A 216 -20.71 16.06 3.85
CA LYS A 216 -20.32 15.32 5.07
C LYS A 216 -19.00 15.84 5.63
N PHE A 217 -19.04 16.26 6.89
CA PHE A 217 -17.84 16.57 7.67
C PHE A 217 -17.40 15.32 8.40
N ILE A 218 -16.21 14.83 8.09
CA ILE A 218 -15.62 13.64 8.69
C ILE A 218 -14.56 14.10 9.69
N ASN A 219 -14.72 13.67 10.94
CA ASN A 219 -13.84 14.05 12.03
C ASN A 219 -13.74 12.91 13.04
N PHE A 220 -12.52 12.61 13.51
CA PHE A 220 -12.29 11.65 14.59
C PHE A 220 -11.55 12.33 15.76
N PRO A 221 -12.27 13.13 16.59
CA PRO A 221 -11.66 13.90 17.67
C PRO A 221 -10.87 13.04 18.65
N SER A 222 -11.46 11.92 19.11
CA SER A 222 -10.84 11.03 20.09
C SER A 222 -9.52 10.43 19.61
N GLU A 223 -9.41 10.10 18.31
CA GLU A 223 -8.17 9.59 17.72
C GLU A 223 -7.11 10.68 17.60
N LYS A 224 -7.50 11.91 17.26
CA LYS A 224 -6.61 13.07 17.25
C LYS A 224 -6.09 13.39 18.64
N ASP A 225 -6.95 13.40 19.65
CA ASP A 225 -6.57 13.66 21.05
C ASP A 225 -5.59 12.61 21.56
N ARG A 226 -5.88 11.32 21.27
CA ARG A 226 -4.97 10.22 21.59
C ARG A 226 -3.61 10.41 20.93
N MET A 227 -3.58 10.79 19.65
CA MET A 227 -2.34 11.06 18.92
C MET A 227 -1.59 12.26 19.53
N TYR A 228 -2.27 13.38 19.80
CA TYR A 228 -1.65 14.58 20.37
C TYR A 228 -1.11 14.35 21.77
N ARG A 229 -1.80 13.56 22.61
CA ARG A 229 -1.28 13.14 23.92
C ARG A 229 0.02 12.35 23.80
N VAL A 230 0.12 11.44 22.83
CA VAL A 230 1.35 10.68 22.56
C VAL A 230 2.47 11.60 22.05
N LEU A 231 2.15 12.56 21.17
CA LEU A 231 3.12 13.53 20.68
C LEU A 231 3.64 14.45 21.80
N GLY A 232 2.77 14.86 22.73
CA GLY A 232 3.17 15.62 23.92
C GLY A 232 4.11 14.82 24.83
N ARG A 233 3.81 13.53 25.08
CA ARG A 233 4.70 12.63 25.84
C ARG A 233 6.05 12.44 25.15
N ILE A 234 6.05 12.31 23.82
CA ILE A 234 7.28 12.24 23.02
C ILE A 234 8.11 13.51 23.18
N SER A 235 7.47 14.68 23.09
CA SER A 235 8.16 15.97 23.21
C SER A 235 8.77 16.16 24.60
N ARG A 236 8.05 15.79 25.66
CA ARG A 236 8.55 15.84 27.04
C ARG A 236 9.75 14.91 27.24
N PHE A 237 9.60 13.66 26.81
CA PHE A 237 10.67 12.67 26.87
C PHE A 237 11.92 13.10 26.08
N GLN A 238 11.73 13.73 24.92
CA GLN A 238 12.83 14.28 24.12
C GLN A 238 13.59 15.40 24.81
N ARG A 239 12.90 16.23 25.59
CA ARG A 239 13.49 17.31 26.37
C ARG A 239 14.30 16.78 27.55
N GLU A 240 13.83 15.70 28.17
CA GLU A 240 14.46 15.11 29.38
C GLU A 240 15.62 14.16 29.05
N HIS A 241 15.50 13.35 27.99
CA HIS A 241 16.43 12.23 27.71
C HIS A 241 17.09 12.30 26.33
N GLY A 242 16.89 13.39 25.59
CA GLY A 242 17.44 13.56 24.25
C GLY A 242 16.75 12.71 23.17
N SER A 243 17.26 12.82 21.93
CA SER A 243 16.55 12.31 20.74
C SER A 243 16.83 10.83 20.39
N ALA A 244 17.84 10.21 20.99
CA ALA A 244 18.31 8.87 20.64
C ALA A 244 17.32 7.75 21.03
N GLN A 245 16.61 7.88 22.16
CA GLN A 245 15.79 6.81 22.75
C GLN A 245 14.29 6.87 22.37
N VAL A 246 13.93 7.61 21.32
CA VAL A 246 12.53 7.97 21.03
C VAL A 246 11.92 7.12 19.89
N LYS A 247 12.73 6.27 19.25
CA LYS A 247 12.34 5.54 18.04
C LYS A 247 11.08 4.67 18.23
N SER A 248 10.99 3.94 19.34
CA SER A 248 9.84 3.09 19.68
C SER A 248 8.56 3.92 19.91
N ARG A 249 8.68 5.07 20.56
CA ARG A 249 7.56 6.00 20.82
C ARG A 249 7.04 6.62 19.52
N TRP A 250 7.94 7.04 18.63
CA TRP A 250 7.57 7.50 17.28
C TRP A 250 6.92 6.41 16.44
N ALA A 251 7.34 5.15 16.58
CA ALA A 251 6.69 4.02 15.91
C ALA A 251 5.23 3.86 16.35
N TYR A 252 4.94 4.08 17.64
CA TYR A 252 3.56 4.07 18.13
C TYR A 252 2.73 5.24 17.58
N ALA A 253 3.26 6.48 17.61
CA ALA A 253 2.59 7.64 17.02
C ALA A 253 2.29 7.44 15.53
N LYS A 254 3.22 6.82 14.79
CA LYS A 254 3.01 6.46 13.38
C LYS A 254 1.85 5.47 13.20
N ARG A 255 1.75 4.44 14.05
CA ARG A 255 0.63 3.48 14.00
C ARG A 255 -0.72 4.17 14.25
N LEU A 256 -0.81 5.06 15.24
CA LEU A 256 -2.03 5.84 15.49
C LEU A 256 -2.40 6.72 14.29
N ASN A 257 -1.41 7.38 13.67
CA ASN A 257 -1.65 8.21 12.50
C ASN A 257 -2.11 7.39 11.27
N THR A 258 -1.59 6.17 11.11
CA THR A 258 -2.06 5.22 10.08
C THR A 258 -3.49 4.74 10.35
N GLU A 259 -3.83 4.44 11.61
CA GLU A 259 -5.18 4.03 11.97
C GLU A 259 -6.21 5.14 11.74
N LEU A 260 -5.89 6.37 12.13
CA LEU A 260 -6.70 7.54 11.80
C LEU A 260 -6.88 7.71 10.29
N GLY A 261 -5.79 7.59 9.50
CA GLY A 261 -5.86 7.61 8.04
C GLY A 261 -6.75 6.51 7.45
N ARG A 262 -6.72 5.30 8.02
CA ARG A 262 -7.61 4.18 7.64
C ARG A 262 -9.08 4.49 7.90
N LYS A 263 -9.41 5.05 9.07
CA LYS A 263 -10.79 5.44 9.43
C LYS A 263 -11.33 6.53 8.51
N ILE A 264 -10.53 7.57 8.27
CA ILE A 264 -10.91 8.66 7.35
C ILE A 264 -11.14 8.13 5.93
N ALA A 265 -10.21 7.34 5.39
CA ALA A 265 -10.37 6.78 4.06
C ALA A 265 -11.63 5.90 3.92
N GLY A 266 -11.90 5.08 4.94
CA GLY A 266 -13.12 4.27 5.00
C GLY A 266 -14.39 5.12 5.01
N ALA A 267 -14.42 6.18 5.81
CA ALA A 267 -15.57 7.09 5.89
C ALA A 267 -15.79 7.88 4.60
N VAL A 268 -14.72 8.37 3.96
CA VAL A 268 -14.79 9.07 2.66
C VAL A 268 -15.34 8.14 1.59
N THR A 269 -14.75 6.94 1.47
CA THR A 269 -15.16 6.00 0.41
C THR A 269 -16.54 5.43 0.66
N GLY A 270 -16.91 5.18 1.92
CA GLY A 270 -18.27 4.76 2.29
C GLY A 270 -19.29 5.85 1.95
N TYR A 271 -18.98 7.13 2.22
CA TYR A 271 -19.87 8.21 1.84
C TYR A 271 -20.03 8.37 0.32
N ALA A 272 -18.94 8.21 -0.43
CA ALA A 272 -19.00 8.22 -1.90
C ALA A 272 -19.87 7.06 -2.44
N GLU A 273 -19.72 5.86 -1.87
CA GLU A 273 -20.51 4.67 -2.19
C GLU A 273 -22.00 4.85 -1.85
N GLU A 274 -22.33 5.35 -0.65
CA GLU A 274 -23.70 5.66 -0.19
C GLU A 274 -24.44 6.63 -1.15
N ASN A 275 -23.71 7.50 -1.84
CA ASN A 275 -24.26 8.50 -2.75
C ASN A 275 -24.06 8.15 -4.23
N HIS A 276 -23.67 6.90 -4.53
CA HIS A 276 -23.44 6.42 -5.90
C HIS A 276 -22.50 7.31 -6.72
N ALA A 277 -21.46 7.84 -6.08
CA ALA A 277 -20.48 8.67 -6.78
C ALA A 277 -19.67 7.81 -7.77
N ASP A 278 -19.46 8.33 -8.97
CA ASP A 278 -18.60 7.76 -9.99
C ASP A 278 -17.12 7.99 -9.68
N VAL A 279 -16.79 9.17 -9.16
CA VAL A 279 -15.41 9.63 -9.00
C VAL A 279 -15.21 10.30 -7.65
N ILE A 280 -14.16 9.90 -6.93
CA ILE A 280 -13.68 10.65 -5.76
C ILE A 280 -12.56 11.60 -6.21
N VAL A 281 -12.73 12.89 -5.95
CA VAL A 281 -11.82 13.94 -6.39
C VAL A 281 -11.06 14.50 -5.19
N PHE A 282 -9.73 14.44 -5.23
CA PHE A 282 -8.86 15.07 -4.26
C PHE A 282 -8.05 16.19 -4.90
N GLU A 283 -7.46 17.04 -4.06
CA GLU A 283 -6.28 17.81 -4.48
C GLU A 283 -5.08 16.90 -4.76
N TYR A 284 -4.24 17.30 -5.70
CA TYR A 284 -2.95 16.70 -5.93
C TYR A 284 -2.01 17.06 -4.78
N LEU A 285 -1.55 16.03 -4.07
CA LEU A 285 -0.49 16.16 -3.08
C LEU A 285 0.76 15.50 -3.67
N GLU A 286 1.86 16.25 -3.74
CA GLU A 286 3.12 15.68 -4.22
C GLU A 286 3.55 14.51 -3.31
N THR A 287 3.51 13.31 -3.88
CA THR A 287 3.80 12.07 -3.16
C THR A 287 5.26 11.63 -3.30
N LYS A 288 6.04 12.29 -4.15
CA LYS A 288 7.44 11.96 -4.42
C LYS A 288 8.34 12.97 -3.71
N GLY A 289 9.30 12.48 -2.91
CA GLY A 289 10.30 13.34 -2.25
C GLY A 289 10.26 13.35 -0.72
N LYS A 290 11.26 14.04 -0.13
CA LYS A 290 11.36 14.26 1.32
C LYS A 290 10.43 15.39 1.72
N ILE A 291 9.48 15.11 2.60
CA ILE A 291 8.65 16.15 3.20
C ILE A 291 9.52 16.98 4.16
N SER A 292 9.67 18.28 3.88
CA SER A 292 10.34 19.26 4.75
C SER A 292 9.40 19.74 5.88
N GLY A 293 9.92 20.47 6.86
CA GLY A 293 9.12 21.03 7.96
C GLY A 293 9.14 20.23 9.28
N ARG A 294 8.33 20.69 10.25
CA ARG A 294 8.29 20.12 11.60
C ARG A 294 7.69 18.71 11.59
N LYS A 295 8.12 17.83 12.50
CA LYS A 295 7.65 16.42 12.54
C LYS A 295 6.11 16.29 12.59
N LYS A 296 5.42 17.20 13.28
CA LYS A 296 3.94 17.26 13.34
C LYS A 296 3.33 17.53 11.95
N GLN A 297 3.89 18.46 11.19
CA GLN A 297 3.46 18.76 9.82
C GLN A 297 3.71 17.56 8.89
N LYS A 298 4.88 16.91 9.04
CA LYS A 298 5.20 15.68 8.27
C LYS A 298 4.19 14.56 8.54
N LEU A 299 3.82 14.32 9.80
CA LEU A 299 2.80 13.32 10.15
C LEU A 299 1.46 13.61 9.46
N HIS A 300 1.06 14.87 9.44
CA HIS A 300 -0.19 15.28 8.79
C HIS A 300 -0.14 15.09 7.27
N LEU A 301 0.94 15.50 6.60
CA LEU A 301 1.11 15.30 5.16
C LEU A 301 1.21 13.80 4.80
N TRP A 302 1.92 13.01 5.60
CA TRP A 302 1.92 11.55 5.45
C TRP A 302 0.53 10.95 5.62
N ARG A 303 -0.28 11.49 6.53
CA ARG A 303 -1.67 11.05 6.71
C ARG A 303 -2.51 11.35 5.48
N LYS A 304 -2.48 12.58 4.96
CA LYS A 304 -3.21 12.94 3.74
C LYS A 304 -2.87 12.02 2.56
N ARG A 305 -1.58 11.73 2.38
CA ARG A 305 -1.11 10.79 1.36
C ARG A 305 -1.63 9.36 1.58
N ASP A 306 -1.58 8.86 2.82
CA ASP A 306 -2.08 7.53 3.17
C ASP A 306 -3.60 7.42 2.95
N ILE A 307 -4.35 8.48 3.27
CA ILE A 307 -5.79 8.58 2.99
C ILE A 307 -6.05 8.43 1.49
N GLN A 308 -5.43 9.26 0.63
CA GLN A 308 -5.66 9.18 -0.81
C GLN A 308 -5.34 7.80 -1.39
N LYS A 309 -4.23 7.18 -0.97
CA LYS A 309 -3.85 5.84 -1.43
C LYS A 309 -4.87 4.78 -1.01
N ARG A 310 -5.37 4.87 0.22
CA ARG A 310 -6.38 3.92 0.73
C ARG A 310 -7.73 4.14 0.06
N CYS A 311 -8.16 5.39 -0.11
CA CYS A 311 -9.37 5.72 -0.87
C CYS A 311 -9.25 5.17 -2.30
N GLU A 312 -8.10 5.28 -2.95
CA GLU A 312 -7.90 4.72 -4.29
C GLU A 312 -8.14 3.21 -4.34
N HIS A 313 -7.52 2.45 -3.45
CA HIS A 313 -7.72 1.00 -3.39
C HIS A 313 -9.18 0.64 -3.06
N GLN A 314 -9.79 1.39 -2.15
CA GLN A 314 -11.17 1.15 -1.70
C GLN A 314 -12.22 1.57 -2.74
N ALA A 315 -11.94 2.62 -3.52
CA ALA A 315 -12.80 3.16 -4.57
C ALA A 315 -12.77 2.26 -5.79
N HIS A 316 -11.57 1.84 -6.25
CA HIS A 316 -11.43 0.93 -7.37
C HIS A 316 -12.12 -0.41 -7.12
N ARG A 317 -12.04 -0.94 -5.89
CA ARG A 317 -12.76 -2.17 -5.52
C ARG A 317 -14.29 -2.03 -5.63
N ARG A 318 -14.81 -0.80 -5.54
CA ARG A 318 -16.23 -0.46 -5.66
C ARG A 318 -16.62 0.08 -7.04
N GLY A 319 -15.75 -0.05 -8.03
CA GLY A 319 -15.99 0.45 -9.39
C GLY A 319 -15.87 1.98 -9.55
N MET A 320 -15.51 2.73 -8.51
CA MET A 320 -15.33 4.17 -8.58
C MET A 320 -13.92 4.54 -9.10
N ARG A 321 -13.77 5.72 -9.70
CA ARG A 321 -12.46 6.28 -10.08
C ARG A 321 -11.92 7.23 -9.02
N ILE A 322 -10.60 7.44 -9.03
CA ILE A 322 -9.96 8.57 -8.34
C ILE A 322 -9.50 9.61 -9.35
N SER A 323 -9.71 10.88 -9.01
CA SER A 323 -9.16 12.01 -9.72
C SER A 323 -8.41 12.95 -8.78
N ARG A 324 -7.38 13.62 -9.30
CA ARG A 324 -6.59 14.60 -8.54
C ARG A 324 -6.51 15.91 -9.32
N ILE A 325 -6.82 17.04 -8.69
CA ILE A 325 -6.80 18.38 -9.31
C ILE A 325 -5.70 19.26 -8.71
N CYS A 326 -5.35 20.36 -9.39
CA CYS A 326 -4.37 21.32 -8.86
C CYS A 326 -4.90 22.00 -7.59
N ALA A 327 -4.15 21.89 -6.48
CA ALA A 327 -4.50 22.45 -5.17
C ALA A 327 -4.41 23.99 -5.12
N TRP A 328 -3.88 24.64 -6.15
CA TRP A 328 -3.62 26.08 -6.08
C TRP A 328 -4.93 26.87 -6.01
N ASN A 329 -5.10 27.70 -4.98
CA ASN A 329 -6.25 28.61 -4.80
C ASN A 329 -7.60 27.95 -4.46
N THR A 330 -7.68 26.63 -4.36
CA THR A 330 -8.89 25.90 -3.90
C THR A 330 -9.40 26.40 -2.54
N SER A 331 -8.48 26.74 -1.63
CA SER A 331 -8.79 27.24 -0.29
C SER A 331 -8.69 28.77 -0.14
N ARG A 332 -8.31 29.49 -1.22
CA ARG A 332 -8.16 30.96 -1.23
C ARG A 332 -9.33 31.65 -1.94
N LEU A 333 -10.00 30.97 -2.87
CA LEU A 333 -11.11 31.52 -3.64
C LEU A 333 -12.45 31.10 -3.04
N ALA A 334 -13.42 32.01 -3.13
CA ALA A 334 -14.81 31.76 -2.76
C ALA A 334 -15.42 30.78 -3.77
N CYS A 335 -16.18 29.80 -3.27
CA CYS A 335 -16.81 28.79 -4.11
C CYS A 335 -17.93 29.32 -5.01
N ASP A 336 -18.45 30.51 -4.73
CA ASP A 336 -19.47 31.18 -5.54
C ASP A 336 -18.88 32.10 -6.63
N GLY A 337 -17.55 32.11 -6.77
CA GLY A 337 -16.86 32.93 -7.76
C GLY A 337 -16.63 34.38 -7.34
N SER A 338 -16.96 34.78 -6.10
CA SER A 338 -16.79 36.16 -5.62
C SER A 338 -15.32 36.57 -5.36
N GLY A 339 -14.33 35.93 -5.99
CA GLY A 339 -12.91 36.24 -5.77
C GLY A 339 -12.32 35.62 -4.49
N THR A 340 -11.42 36.35 -3.82
CA THR A 340 -10.64 35.81 -2.69
C THR A 340 -11.40 35.90 -1.37
N VAL A 341 -11.26 34.89 -0.52
CA VAL A 341 -11.85 34.88 0.83
C VAL A 341 -10.93 35.50 1.88
N VAL A 342 -11.51 36.16 2.88
CA VAL A 342 -10.80 36.62 4.08
C VAL A 342 -11.08 35.64 5.22
N ARG A 343 -10.03 35.03 5.80
CA ARG A 343 -10.19 34.10 6.91
C ARG A 343 -10.50 34.84 8.20
N ASP A 344 -11.41 34.28 8.97
CA ASP A 344 -11.71 34.80 10.31
C ASP A 344 -10.51 34.53 11.25
N PRO A 345 -9.97 35.57 11.91
CA PRO A 345 -8.83 35.44 12.81
C PRO A 345 -9.20 34.74 14.14
N GLY A 346 -10.45 34.84 14.60
CA GLY A 346 -10.94 34.18 15.81
C GLY A 346 -11.41 32.75 15.56
N ASN A 347 -11.84 32.44 14.33
CA ASN A 347 -12.25 31.10 13.94
C ASN A 347 -11.81 30.73 12.51
N HIS A 348 -10.63 30.14 12.39
CA HIS A 348 -10.05 29.74 11.09
C HIS A 348 -10.87 28.73 10.27
N SER A 349 -11.93 28.13 10.83
CA SER A 349 -12.87 27.31 10.05
C SER A 349 -13.85 28.15 9.21
N LEU A 350 -13.94 29.45 9.48
CA LEU A 350 -14.82 30.39 8.79
C LEU A 350 -14.02 31.39 7.95
N CYS A 351 -14.63 31.82 6.87
CA CYS A 351 -14.15 32.89 6.01
C CYS A 351 -15.31 33.76 5.55
N THR A 352 -15.00 34.98 5.15
CA THR A 352 -15.93 35.92 4.54
C THR A 352 -15.56 36.11 3.08
N PHE A 353 -16.54 35.94 2.22
CA PHE A 353 -16.46 36.19 0.79
C PHE A 353 -16.50 37.71 0.53
N GLN A 354 -16.10 38.15 -0.67
CA GLN A 354 -16.09 39.59 -0.99
C GLN A 354 -17.50 40.20 -0.98
N ASN A 355 -18.52 39.40 -1.24
CA ASN A 355 -19.93 39.80 -1.14
C ASN A 355 -20.47 39.83 0.31
N GLY A 356 -19.60 39.67 1.32
CA GLY A 356 -19.98 39.70 2.74
C GLY A 356 -20.54 38.38 3.28
N LYS A 357 -20.73 37.36 2.43
CA LYS A 357 -21.23 36.05 2.88
C LYS A 357 -20.19 35.34 3.75
N ARG A 358 -20.59 34.88 4.92
CA ARG A 358 -19.74 34.07 5.81
C ARG A 358 -19.95 32.59 5.52
N TYR A 359 -18.85 31.85 5.37
CA TYR A 359 -18.87 30.45 4.94
C TYR A 359 -17.78 29.60 5.60
N ASN A 360 -17.96 28.28 5.60
CA ASN A 360 -16.93 27.35 6.10
C ASN A 360 -15.81 27.17 5.06
N CYS A 361 -14.56 27.34 5.49
CA CYS A 361 -13.37 27.26 4.65
C CYS A 361 -13.21 25.90 3.97
N ASP A 362 -13.27 24.82 4.74
CA ASP A 362 -13.05 23.45 4.26
C ASP A 362 -14.17 23.04 3.28
N LEU A 363 -15.42 23.49 3.55
CA LEU A 363 -16.55 23.27 2.64
C LEU A 363 -16.41 24.03 1.33
N SER A 364 -16.04 25.33 1.38
CA SER A 364 -15.75 26.12 0.18
C SER A 364 -14.64 25.46 -0.65
N ALA A 365 -13.59 24.98 0.01
CA ALA A 365 -12.50 24.27 -0.66
C ALA A 365 -12.99 22.98 -1.34
N SER A 366 -13.83 22.18 -0.67
CA SER A 366 -14.40 20.96 -1.26
C SER A 366 -15.21 21.25 -2.53
N TYR A 367 -15.96 22.36 -2.59
CA TYR A 367 -16.67 22.75 -3.81
C TYR A 367 -15.72 23.15 -4.93
N ASN A 368 -14.71 23.96 -4.61
CA ASN A 368 -13.71 24.39 -5.57
C ASN A 368 -12.96 23.20 -6.18
N ILE A 369 -12.65 22.17 -5.38
CA ILE A 369 -12.04 20.93 -5.84
C ILE A 369 -12.93 20.24 -6.89
N GLY A 370 -14.24 20.14 -6.61
CA GLY A 370 -15.19 19.49 -7.52
C GLY A 370 -15.47 20.30 -8.78
N ALA A 371 -15.67 21.62 -8.65
CA ALA A 371 -15.85 22.52 -9.80
C ALA A 371 -14.64 22.45 -10.75
N ARG A 372 -13.42 22.46 -10.22
CA ARG A 372 -12.19 22.32 -11.01
C ARG A 372 -12.06 20.98 -11.71
N TYR A 373 -12.59 19.91 -11.12
CA TYR A 373 -12.63 18.62 -11.80
C TYR A 373 -13.50 18.69 -13.04
N PHE A 374 -14.73 19.20 -12.93
CA PHE A 374 -15.63 19.32 -14.07
C PHE A 374 -15.07 20.27 -15.12
N ILE A 375 -14.57 21.45 -14.74
CA ILE A 375 -13.89 22.37 -15.66
C ILE A 375 -12.78 21.64 -16.42
N ARG A 376 -11.89 20.94 -15.71
CA ARG A 376 -10.81 20.19 -16.36
C ARG A 376 -11.34 19.12 -17.32
N GLU A 377 -12.28 18.29 -16.89
CA GLU A 377 -12.77 17.19 -17.72
C GLU A 377 -13.60 17.65 -18.91
N LEU A 378 -14.31 18.78 -18.80
CA LEU A 378 -15.07 19.39 -19.89
C LEU A 378 -14.17 20.13 -20.88
N LEU A 379 -13.08 20.76 -20.42
CA LEU A 379 -12.11 21.46 -21.26
C LEU A 379 -11.05 20.56 -21.89
N LYS A 380 -10.75 19.40 -21.28
CA LYS A 380 -9.73 18.46 -21.77
C LYS A 380 -9.91 18.01 -23.23
N PRO A 381 -11.13 17.81 -23.76
CA PRO A 381 -11.34 17.47 -25.16
C PRO A 381 -11.14 18.66 -26.12
N LEU A 382 -11.10 19.90 -25.61
CA LEU A 382 -10.99 21.10 -26.45
C LEU A 382 -9.53 21.31 -26.91
N PRO A 383 -9.33 21.83 -28.13
CA PRO A 383 -8.05 22.36 -28.57
C PRO A 383 -7.51 23.44 -27.62
N VAL A 384 -6.19 23.55 -27.51
CA VAL A 384 -5.52 24.48 -26.58
C VAL A 384 -5.96 25.94 -26.77
N THR A 385 -6.25 26.34 -28.00
CA THR A 385 -6.69 27.70 -28.37
C THR A 385 -8.05 28.06 -27.77
N GLU A 386 -9.02 27.15 -27.82
CA GLU A 386 -10.35 27.35 -27.24
C GLU A 386 -10.31 27.34 -25.71
N ARG A 387 -9.44 26.50 -25.15
CA ARG A 387 -9.25 26.40 -23.71
C ARG A 387 -8.71 27.69 -23.08
N SER A 388 -7.81 28.39 -23.75
CA SER A 388 -7.23 29.66 -23.25
C SER A 388 -8.22 30.82 -23.18
N LEU A 389 -9.39 30.72 -23.83
CA LEU A 389 -10.43 31.74 -23.79
C LEU A 389 -11.44 31.51 -22.66
N LEU A 390 -11.46 30.30 -22.07
CA LEU A 390 -12.40 29.86 -21.04
C LEU A 390 -11.75 29.79 -19.64
N GLU A 391 -10.43 29.65 -19.57
CA GLU A 391 -9.61 29.77 -18.34
C GLU A 391 -9.32 31.24 -18.02
#